data_AF-H5XUL1-F1
#
_entry.id   AF-H5XUL1-F1
#
_cell.length_a   1.000
_cell.length_b   1.000
_cell.length_c   1.000
_cell.angle_alpha   90.00
_cell.angle_beta   90.00
_cell.angle_gamma   90.00
#
_symmetry.space_group_name_H-M   'P 1'
#
loop_
_entity.id
_entity.type
_entity.pdbx_description
1 polymer ?
#
loop_
_entity_poly.entity_id
_entity_poly.type
_entity_poly.pdbx_seq_one_letter_code
_entity_poly.pdbx_strand_id
1 'polypeptide(L)'
;MRNPNLDRMENKYFIRQAFYHIISNFILIIMVYFIGKEFFPKLSEIIFTSYCWTIYFLIVLYLGYRRYRELKDFSNHFDFIYSEEQSYAKMEQLAIWAETLTEIQKTKLDLLKYFSPIPLLIFILGVYVNNNSSINNNINMFSIELQCGDVLMYLGIGVPIFYYSFLYSTFQSYRKSARKMMDYKGQSVILKDKGLN
;
A
#
# COMPACT_ATOMS: atom_id res chain seq x y z
N MET A 1 -25.37 24.14 5.53
CA MET A 1 -24.68 24.54 4.27
C MET A 1 -23.20 24.73 4.54
N ARG A 2 -22.30 23.98 3.88
CA ARG A 2 -20.83 24.06 4.07
C ARG A 2 -20.30 25.34 3.42
N ASN A 3 -19.36 26.03 4.08
CA ASN A 3 -18.80 27.28 3.59
C ASN A 3 -17.87 27.00 2.38
N PRO A 4 -18.17 27.53 1.17
CA PRO A 4 -17.39 27.24 -0.04
C PRO A 4 -15.93 27.71 0.05
N ASN A 5 -15.63 28.66 0.94
CA ASN A 5 -14.26 29.08 1.19
C ASN A 5 -13.48 28.06 2.04
N LEU A 6 -14.16 27.35 2.95
CA LEU A 6 -13.56 26.28 3.75
C LEU A 6 -13.20 25.09 2.86
N ASP A 7 -14.13 24.70 1.97
CA ASP A 7 -13.91 23.61 0.99
C ASP A 7 -12.72 23.91 0.06
N ARG A 8 -12.56 25.17 -0.37
CA ARG A 8 -11.42 25.61 -1.18
C ARG A 8 -10.10 25.56 -0.40
N MET A 9 -10.10 25.86 0.89
CA MET A 9 -8.89 25.80 1.72
C MET A 9 -8.48 24.34 2.00
N GLU A 10 -9.44 23.46 2.33
CA GLU A 10 -9.22 22.02 2.54
C GLU A 10 -8.65 21.36 1.28
N ASN A 11 -9.24 21.64 0.12
CA ASN A 11 -8.80 21.05 -1.13
C ASN A 11 -7.37 21.50 -1.50
N LYS A 12 -7.02 22.78 -1.27
CA LYS A 12 -5.65 23.28 -1.44
C LYS A 12 -4.67 22.57 -0.52
N TYR A 13 -5.05 22.31 0.73
CA TYR A 13 -4.22 21.58 1.68
C TYR A 13 -3.95 20.14 1.21
N PHE A 14 -4.99 19.41 0.79
CA PHE A 14 -4.82 18.02 0.30
C PHE A 14 -3.96 17.94 -0.96
N ILE A 15 -4.13 18.87 -1.90
CA ILE A 15 -3.30 18.95 -3.11
C ILE A 15 -1.83 19.22 -2.74
N ARG A 16 -1.58 20.16 -1.83
CA ARG A 16 -0.23 20.49 -1.38
C ARG A 16 0.44 19.28 -0.72
N GLN A 17 -0.30 18.54 0.10
CA GLN A 17 0.23 17.35 0.76
C GLN A 17 0.53 16.20 -0.23
N ALA A 18 -0.34 15.99 -1.22
CA ALA A 18 -0.09 15.04 -2.30
C ALA A 18 1.14 15.43 -3.14
N PHE A 19 1.31 16.73 -3.41
CA PHE A 19 2.47 17.25 -4.14
C PHE A 19 3.79 17.03 -3.38
N TYR A 20 3.83 17.30 -2.07
CA TYR A 20 5.00 16.98 -1.25
C TYR A 20 5.34 15.49 -1.27
N HIS A 21 4.33 14.63 -1.25
CA HIS A 21 4.52 13.18 -1.36
C HIS A 21 5.07 12.77 -2.73
N ILE A 22 4.66 13.44 -3.82
CA ILE A 22 5.24 13.23 -5.15
C ILE A 22 6.72 13.62 -5.15
N ILE A 23 7.06 14.81 -4.62
CA ILE A 23 8.45 15.28 -4.55
C ILE A 23 9.33 14.34 -3.73
N SER A 24 8.89 13.91 -2.54
CA SER A 24 9.65 12.97 -1.72
C SER A 24 9.84 11.62 -2.43
N ASN A 25 8.78 11.15 -3.11
CA ASN A 25 8.77 10.14 -4.17
C ASN A 25 10.01 10.19 -5.07
N PHE A 26 10.11 11.32 -5.79
CA PHE A 26 11.17 11.55 -6.76
C PHE A 26 12.56 11.57 -6.13
N ILE A 27 12.73 12.27 -5.02
CA ILE A 27 14.04 12.39 -4.34
C ILE A 27 14.55 11.01 -3.92
N LEU A 28 13.67 10.19 -3.32
CA LEU A 28 14.04 8.87 -2.83
C LEU A 28 14.50 7.96 -3.97
N ILE A 29 13.89 8.09 -5.15
CA ILE A 29 14.30 7.32 -6.33
C ILE A 29 15.57 7.82 -6.97
N ILE A 30 15.82 9.12 -6.98
CA ILE A 30 17.12 9.64 -7.40
C ILE A 30 18.22 9.06 -6.50
N MET A 31 17.98 8.95 -5.19
CA MET A 31 18.93 8.29 -4.28
C MET A 31 19.09 6.80 -4.59
N VAL A 32 17.99 6.05 -4.78
CA VAL A 32 18.05 4.62 -5.15
C VAL A 32 18.77 4.43 -6.49
N TYR A 33 18.62 5.36 -7.43
CA TYR A 33 19.35 5.35 -8.71
C TYR A 33 20.87 5.47 -8.49
N PHE A 34 21.32 6.45 -7.71
CA PHE A 34 22.75 6.62 -7.43
C PHE A 34 23.34 5.40 -6.72
N ILE A 35 22.64 4.84 -5.73
CA ILE A 35 23.06 3.61 -5.04
C ILE A 35 23.06 2.42 -6.00
N GLY A 36 22.00 2.24 -6.78
CA GLY A 36 21.88 1.13 -7.72
C GLY A 36 22.94 1.15 -8.81
N LYS A 37 23.35 2.33 -9.27
CA LYS A 37 24.45 2.49 -10.23
C LYS A 37 25.80 2.03 -9.65
N GLU A 38 26.05 2.34 -8.38
CA GLU A 38 27.31 2.00 -7.70
C GLU A 38 27.42 0.51 -7.39
N PHE A 39 26.34 -0.11 -6.89
CA PHE A 39 26.37 -1.50 -6.45
C PHE A 39 25.98 -2.51 -7.55
N PHE A 40 25.19 -2.09 -8.55
CA PHE A 40 24.62 -2.99 -9.57
C PHE A 40 24.64 -2.36 -10.99
N PRO A 41 25.81 -2.05 -11.56
CA PRO A 41 25.93 -1.29 -12.80
C PRO A 41 25.17 -1.93 -13.98
N LYS A 42 25.27 -3.25 -14.17
CA LYS A 42 24.59 -3.98 -15.26
C LYS A 42 23.06 -3.92 -15.17
N LEU A 43 22.51 -3.98 -13.95
CA LEU A 43 21.07 -3.88 -13.71
C LEU A 43 20.59 -2.43 -13.83
N SER A 44 21.43 -1.48 -13.42
CA SER A 44 21.13 -0.06 -13.50
C SER A 44 20.93 0.41 -14.95
N GLU A 45 21.70 -0.11 -15.90
CA GLU A 45 21.57 0.26 -17.31
C GLU A 45 20.20 -0.11 -17.89
N ILE A 46 19.57 -1.18 -17.40
CA ILE A 46 18.29 -1.68 -17.90
C ILE A 46 17.12 -1.04 -17.14
N ILE A 47 17.16 -1.06 -15.81
CA ILE A 47 16.11 -0.53 -14.93
C ILE A 47 15.93 0.98 -15.11
N PHE A 48 16.98 1.69 -15.54
CA PHE A 48 16.96 3.15 -15.68
C PHE A 48 17.00 3.63 -17.13
N THR A 49 16.57 2.79 -18.08
CA THR A 49 16.25 3.25 -19.44
C THR A 49 15.10 4.27 -19.44
N SER A 50 15.00 5.09 -20.50
CA SER A 50 13.98 6.14 -20.62
C SER A 50 12.54 5.63 -20.49
N TYR A 51 12.27 4.40 -20.94
CA TYR A 51 10.97 3.74 -20.80
C TYR A 51 10.62 3.43 -19.35
N CYS A 52 11.58 2.92 -18.57
CA CYS A 52 11.39 2.64 -17.15
C CYS A 52 11.17 3.93 -16.33
N TRP A 53 11.86 5.02 -16.66
CA TRP A 53 11.61 6.34 -16.06
C TRP A 53 10.19 6.84 -16.32
N THR A 54 9.65 6.60 -17.51
CA THR A 54 8.28 6.99 -17.86
C THR A 54 7.25 6.18 -17.07
N ILE A 55 7.43 4.86 -16.99
CA ILE A 55 6.59 3.99 -16.17
C ILE A 55 6.66 4.41 -14.70
N TYR A 56 7.86 4.71 -14.21
CA TYR A 56 8.06 5.15 -12.85
C TYR A 56 7.36 6.49 -12.56
N PHE A 57 7.49 7.47 -13.45
CA PHE A 57 6.79 8.76 -13.33
C PHE A 57 5.27 8.57 -13.20
N LEU A 58 4.69 7.67 -14.01
CA LEU A 58 3.27 7.31 -13.92
C LEU A 58 2.93 6.65 -12.57
N ILE A 59 3.78 5.77 -12.05
CA ILE A 59 3.60 5.15 -10.73
C ILE A 59 3.61 6.20 -9.62
N VAL A 60 4.54 7.16 -9.63
CA VAL A 60 4.59 8.23 -8.63
C VAL A 60 3.37 9.12 -8.68
N LEU A 61 2.93 9.50 -9.88
CA LEU A 61 1.70 10.26 -10.07
C LEU A 61 0.50 9.49 -9.53
N TYR A 62 0.41 8.20 -9.83
CA TYR A 62 -0.65 7.33 -9.30
C TYR A 62 -0.63 7.27 -7.77
N LEU A 63 0.54 7.11 -7.15
CA LEU A 63 0.68 7.12 -5.69
C LEU A 63 0.26 8.46 -5.07
N GLY A 64 0.64 9.58 -5.70
CA GLY A 64 0.23 10.92 -5.29
C GLY A 64 -1.29 11.12 -5.39
N TYR A 65 -1.89 10.69 -6.51
CA TYR A 65 -3.34 10.74 -6.71
C TYR A 65 -4.08 9.85 -5.70
N ARG A 66 -3.60 8.64 -5.45
CA ARG A 66 -4.14 7.74 -4.44
C ARG A 66 -4.11 8.39 -3.06
N ARG A 67 -3.00 9.03 -2.70
CA ARG A 67 -2.86 9.72 -1.41
C ARG A 67 -3.83 10.89 -1.27
N TYR A 68 -4.00 11.68 -2.32
CA TYR A 68 -5.01 12.74 -2.36
C TYR A 68 -6.42 12.18 -2.14
N ARG A 69 -6.77 11.10 -2.86
CA ARG A 69 -8.08 10.45 -2.72
C ARG A 69 -8.31 9.94 -1.30
N GLU A 70 -7.31 9.30 -0.70
CA GLU A 70 -7.39 8.81 0.68
C GLU A 70 -7.64 9.92 1.71
N LEU A 71 -6.98 11.07 1.56
CA LEU A 71 -7.17 12.25 2.42
C LEU A 71 -8.58 12.83 2.26
N LYS A 72 -9.04 12.96 1.01
CA LYS A 72 -10.37 13.46 0.71
C LYS A 72 -11.47 12.55 1.24
N ASP A 73 -11.34 11.23 1.05
CA ASP A 73 -12.28 10.24 1.57
C ASP A 73 -12.34 10.26 3.10
N PHE A 74 -11.22 10.56 3.76
CA PHE A 74 -11.15 10.68 5.21
C PHE A 74 -11.84 11.95 5.73
N SER A 75 -11.64 13.09 5.07
CA SER A 75 -12.37 14.33 5.36
C SER A 75 -13.87 14.11 5.21
N ASN A 76 -14.31 13.62 4.04
CA ASN A 76 -15.72 13.36 3.75
C ASN A 76 -16.37 12.41 4.76
N HIS A 77 -15.62 11.42 5.26
CA HIS A 77 -16.11 10.50 6.28
C HIS A 77 -16.40 11.19 7.61
N PHE A 78 -15.52 12.09 8.06
CA PHE A 78 -15.78 12.87 9.27
C PHE A 78 -16.92 13.86 9.07
N ASP A 79 -16.97 14.56 7.93
CA ASP A 79 -18.07 15.47 7.61
C ASP A 79 -19.41 14.74 7.64
N PHE A 80 -19.43 13.51 7.12
CA PHE A 80 -20.61 12.66 7.15
C PHE A 80 -21.01 12.29 8.58
N ILE A 81 -20.07 11.81 9.41
CA ILE A 81 -20.36 11.39 10.79
C ILE A 81 -20.90 12.54 11.64
N TYR A 82 -20.34 13.75 11.48
CA TYR A 82 -20.70 14.92 12.29
C TYR A 82 -21.82 15.78 11.69
N SER A 83 -22.41 15.38 10.56
CA SER A 83 -23.55 16.09 10.00
C SER A 83 -24.81 15.90 10.84
N GLU A 84 -25.61 16.96 10.96
CA GLU A 84 -26.83 16.97 11.80
C GLU A 84 -27.98 16.12 11.22
N GLU A 85 -27.91 15.73 9.94
CA GLU A 85 -28.98 15.01 9.21
C GLU A 85 -28.88 13.48 9.30
N GLN A 86 -28.15 12.94 10.27
CA GLN A 86 -27.91 11.49 10.35
C GLN A 86 -28.98 10.79 11.18
N SER A 87 -29.64 9.78 10.60
CA SER A 87 -30.57 8.90 11.31
C SER A 87 -29.85 7.71 11.93
N TYR A 88 -30.41 7.19 13.03
CA TYR A 88 -29.90 6.01 13.70
C TYR A 88 -29.81 4.82 12.74
N ALA A 89 -30.89 4.57 11.98
CA ALA A 89 -30.97 3.44 11.05
C ALA A 89 -29.85 3.46 9.99
N LYS A 90 -29.48 4.64 9.50
CA LYS A 90 -28.41 4.79 8.50
C LYS A 90 -27.03 4.53 9.09
N MET A 91 -26.77 4.99 10.31
CA MET A 91 -25.50 4.73 11.00
C MET A 91 -25.35 3.25 11.38
N GLU A 92 -26.44 2.60 11.82
CA GLU A 92 -26.44 1.17 12.11
C GLU A 92 -26.18 0.32 10.86
N GLN A 93 -26.82 0.64 9.74
CA GLN A 93 -26.54 -0.04 8.47
C GLN A 93 -25.08 0.09 8.04
N LEU A 94 -24.50 1.30 8.16
CA LEU A 94 -23.10 1.55 7.85
C LEU A 94 -22.15 0.84 8.82
N ALA A 95 -22.51 0.73 10.09
CA ALA A 95 -21.76 -0.01 11.09
C ALA A 95 -21.69 -1.51 10.76
N ILE A 96 -22.82 -2.12 10.41
CA ILE A 96 -22.90 -3.54 10.00
C ILE A 96 -22.03 -3.77 8.75
N TRP A 97 -22.14 -2.88 7.76
CA TRP A 97 -21.33 -3.01 6.54
C TRP A 97 -19.82 -2.86 6.81
N ALA A 98 -19.43 -1.91 7.67
CA ALA A 98 -18.03 -1.73 8.07
C ALA A 98 -17.51 -2.91 8.90
N GLU A 99 -18.36 -3.55 9.70
CA GLU A 99 -18.06 -4.77 10.45
C GLU A 99 -17.75 -5.94 9.50
N THR A 100 -18.61 -6.22 8.53
CA THR A 100 -18.35 -7.24 7.51
C THR A 100 -17.05 -7.00 6.76
N LEU A 101 -16.78 -5.74 6.38
CA LEU A 101 -15.50 -5.39 5.74
C LEU A 101 -14.30 -5.62 6.65
N THR A 102 -14.44 -5.33 7.95
CA THR A 102 -13.38 -5.54 8.93
C THR A 102 -13.06 -7.02 9.08
N GLU A 103 -14.08 -7.87 9.14
CA GLU A 103 -13.94 -9.33 9.18
C GLU A 103 -13.23 -9.87 7.93
N ILE A 104 -13.65 -9.45 6.73
CA ILE A 104 -12.98 -9.85 5.48
C ILE A 104 -11.49 -9.50 5.50
N GLN A 105 -11.14 -8.29 5.95
CA GLN A 105 -9.74 -7.87 6.01
C GLN A 105 -8.95 -8.64 7.09
N LYS A 106 -9.61 -8.99 8.20
CA LYS A 106 -9.02 -9.85 9.23
C LYS A 106 -8.72 -11.25 8.68
N THR A 107 -9.67 -11.87 7.98
CA THR A 107 -9.46 -13.17 7.32
C THR A 107 -8.31 -13.11 6.32
N LYS A 108 -8.20 -12.04 5.52
CA LYS A 108 -7.07 -11.85 4.60
C LYS A 108 -5.72 -11.76 5.34
N LEU A 109 -5.67 -11.03 6.46
CA LEU A 109 -4.46 -10.97 7.28
C LEU A 109 -4.08 -12.32 7.85
N ASP A 110 -5.06 -13.08 8.33
CA ASP A 110 -4.80 -14.39 8.92
C ASP A 110 -4.30 -15.37 7.85
N LEU A 111 -4.92 -15.39 6.66
CA LEU A 111 -4.42 -16.16 5.52
C LEU A 111 -2.98 -15.77 5.15
N LEU A 112 -2.66 -14.48 5.10
CA LEU A 112 -1.31 -14.04 4.79
C LEU A 112 -0.29 -14.57 5.80
N LYS A 113 -0.59 -14.52 7.10
CA LYS A 113 0.29 -15.08 8.14
C LYS A 113 0.54 -16.59 7.92
N TYR A 114 -0.48 -17.34 7.50
CA TYR A 114 -0.34 -18.76 7.18
C TYR A 114 0.56 -18.99 5.96
N PHE A 115 0.46 -18.14 4.93
CA PHE A 115 1.31 -18.19 3.73
C PHE A 115 2.64 -17.44 3.90
N SER A 116 3.23 -17.49 5.09
CA SER A 116 4.54 -16.89 5.35
C SER A 116 5.57 -17.37 4.31
N PRO A 117 6.45 -16.49 3.80
CA PRO A 117 7.46 -16.85 2.80
C PRO A 117 8.61 -17.67 3.40
N ILE A 118 8.63 -17.87 4.73
CA ILE A 118 9.71 -18.57 5.45
C ILE A 118 9.98 -19.99 4.88
N PRO A 119 8.99 -20.86 4.63
CA PRO A 119 9.24 -22.18 4.04
C PRO A 119 9.88 -22.10 2.65
N LEU A 120 9.51 -21.09 1.87
CA LEU A 120 10.06 -20.85 0.53
C LEU A 120 11.49 -20.32 0.61
N LEU A 121 11.81 -19.47 1.59
CA LEU A 121 13.17 -19.03 1.87
C LEU A 121 14.07 -20.18 2.33
N ILE A 122 13.58 -21.04 3.22
CA ILE A 122 14.31 -22.23 3.69
C ILE A 122 14.61 -23.16 2.51
N PHE A 123 13.63 -23.34 1.61
CA PHE A 123 13.82 -24.11 0.38
C PHE A 123 14.90 -23.49 -0.53
N ILE A 124 14.83 -22.19 -0.81
CA ILE A 124 15.82 -21.49 -1.64
C ILE A 124 17.23 -21.59 -1.05
N LEU A 125 17.37 -21.36 0.27
CA LEU A 125 18.64 -21.49 0.97
C LEU A 125 19.17 -22.93 0.93
N GLY A 126 18.31 -23.93 1.09
CA GLY A 126 18.68 -25.34 0.97
C GLY A 126 19.21 -25.70 -0.42
N VAL A 127 18.56 -25.19 -1.49
CA VAL A 127 19.04 -25.35 -2.87
C VAL A 127 20.38 -24.65 -3.07
N TYR A 128 20.54 -23.44 -2.53
CA TYR A 128 21.79 -22.69 -2.63
C TYR A 128 22.97 -23.41 -1.94
N VAL A 129 22.75 -23.99 -0.76
CA VAL A 129 23.81 -24.69 -0.01
C VAL A 129 24.18 -26.05 -0.63
N ASN A 130 23.21 -26.79 -1.18
CA ASN A 130 23.47 -28.15 -1.68
C ASN A 130 24.05 -28.20 -3.10
N ASN A 131 23.92 -27.15 -3.91
CA ASN A 131 24.06 -27.27 -5.36
C ASN A 131 25.05 -26.26 -5.99
N ASN A 132 26.24 -26.13 -5.39
CA ASN A 132 27.32 -25.21 -5.82
C ASN A 132 27.67 -25.27 -7.32
N SER A 133 27.53 -26.42 -7.98
CA SER A 133 27.84 -26.57 -9.41
C SER A 133 26.81 -25.93 -10.35
N SER A 134 25.55 -25.82 -9.92
CA SER A 134 24.44 -25.28 -10.74
C SER A 134 24.24 -23.77 -10.60
N ILE A 135 24.87 -23.15 -9.60
CA ILE A 135 24.80 -21.71 -9.32
C ILE A 135 25.50 -20.88 -10.40
N ASN A 136 26.56 -21.43 -11.01
CA ASN A 136 27.33 -20.81 -12.09
C ASN A 136 26.72 -21.00 -13.49
N ASN A 137 25.57 -21.67 -13.60
CA ASN A 137 24.90 -21.77 -14.89
C ASN A 137 24.26 -20.43 -15.24
N ASN A 138 24.58 -19.93 -16.44
CA ASN A 138 23.94 -18.74 -16.98
C ASN A 138 22.51 -19.09 -17.42
N ILE A 139 21.55 -18.38 -16.87
CA ILE A 139 20.16 -18.40 -17.31
C ILE A 139 19.97 -17.14 -18.15
N ASN A 140 19.48 -17.34 -19.38
CA ASN A 140 19.18 -16.22 -20.26
C ASN A 140 17.71 -15.83 -20.05
N MET A 141 17.46 -14.67 -19.44
CA MET A 141 16.12 -14.14 -19.22
C MET A 141 16.06 -12.73 -19.80
N PHE A 142 15.14 -12.47 -20.73
CA PHE A 142 15.00 -11.18 -21.43
C PHE A 142 16.32 -10.66 -22.05
N SER A 143 17.10 -11.54 -22.69
CA SER A 143 18.38 -11.22 -23.33
C SER A 143 19.51 -10.82 -22.36
N ILE A 144 19.37 -11.10 -21.07
CA ILE A 144 20.39 -10.91 -20.05
C ILE A 144 20.89 -12.28 -19.62
N GLU A 145 22.20 -12.49 -19.71
CA GLU A 145 22.86 -13.62 -19.05
C GLU A 145 23.02 -13.30 -17.57
N LEU A 146 22.12 -13.88 -16.76
CA LEU A 146 22.18 -13.83 -15.30
C LEU A 146 22.67 -15.16 -14.78
N GLN A 147 23.51 -15.13 -13.75
CA GLN A 147 23.85 -16.36 -13.05
C GLN A 147 22.64 -16.83 -12.26
N CYS A 148 22.42 -18.15 -12.21
CA CYS A 148 21.36 -18.75 -11.43
C CYS A 148 21.43 -18.30 -9.94
N GLY A 149 22.64 -18.11 -9.42
CA GLY A 149 22.87 -17.53 -8.09
C GLY A 149 22.27 -16.14 -7.90
N ASP A 150 22.43 -15.24 -8.87
CA ASP A 150 21.89 -13.88 -8.80
C ASP A 150 20.36 -13.90 -8.77
N VAL A 151 19.73 -14.74 -9.59
CA VAL A 151 18.27 -14.90 -9.63
C VAL A 151 17.73 -15.43 -8.30
N LEU A 152 18.39 -16.44 -7.71
CA LEU A 152 18.01 -16.99 -6.41
C LEU A 152 18.16 -15.96 -5.28
N MET A 153 19.21 -15.13 -5.33
CA MET A 153 19.39 -14.03 -4.39
C MET A 153 18.27 -12.99 -4.52
N TYR A 154 17.89 -12.60 -5.74
CA TYR A 154 16.79 -11.67 -5.97
C TYR A 154 15.45 -12.22 -5.53
N LEU A 155 15.18 -13.52 -5.72
CA LEU A 155 13.98 -14.17 -5.19
C LEU A 155 13.99 -14.24 -3.66
N GLY A 156 15.15 -14.56 -3.06
CA GLY A 156 15.32 -14.63 -1.62
C GLY A 156 15.11 -13.30 -0.90
N ILE A 157 15.39 -12.16 -1.54
CA ILE A 157 15.16 -10.82 -0.98
C ILE A 157 13.81 -10.24 -1.43
N GLY A 158 13.45 -10.44 -2.70
CA GLY A 158 12.25 -9.87 -3.32
C GLY A 158 10.95 -10.46 -2.76
N VAL A 159 10.89 -11.77 -2.56
CA VAL A 159 9.69 -12.44 -2.01
C VAL A 159 9.35 -11.94 -0.60
N PRO A 160 10.31 -11.84 0.35
CA PRO A 160 10.04 -11.27 1.67
C PRO A 160 9.61 -9.82 1.65
N ILE A 161 10.26 -8.98 0.83
CA ILE A 161 9.90 -7.55 0.71
C ILE A 161 8.46 -7.42 0.17
N PHE A 162 8.14 -8.17 -0.89
CA PHE A 162 6.81 -8.16 -1.48
C PHE A 162 5.74 -8.66 -0.50
N TYR A 163 6.02 -9.77 0.19
CA TYR A 163 5.14 -10.30 1.22
C TYR A 163 4.89 -9.30 2.35
N TYR A 164 5.95 -8.68 2.88
CA TYR A 164 5.83 -7.69 3.96
C TYR A 164 5.03 -6.46 3.51
N SER A 165 5.28 -5.97 2.29
CA SER A 165 4.52 -4.88 1.68
C SER A 165 3.03 -5.22 1.58
N PHE A 166 2.69 -6.43 1.14
CA PHE A 166 1.31 -6.88 1.01
C PHE A 166 0.62 -7.07 2.37
N LEU A 167 1.34 -7.61 3.35
CA LEU A 167 0.89 -7.76 4.73
C LEU A 167 0.62 -6.39 5.37
N TYR A 168 1.53 -5.43 5.19
CA TYR A 168 1.37 -4.07 5.68
C TYR A 168 0.17 -3.36 5.04
N SER A 169 0.02 -3.44 3.71
CA SER A 169 -1.11 -2.85 2.98
C SER A 169 -2.47 -3.41 3.46
N THR A 170 -2.53 -4.73 3.66
CA THR A 170 -3.73 -5.41 4.18
C THR A 170 -4.01 -4.98 5.63
N PHE A 171 -2.96 -4.83 6.44
CA PHE A 171 -3.09 -4.36 7.83
C PHE A 171 -3.61 -2.93 7.91
N GLN A 172 -3.11 -2.04 7.06
CA GLN A 172 -3.63 -0.67 6.98
C GLN A 172 -5.10 -0.62 6.55
N SER A 173 -5.49 -1.48 5.61
CA SER A 173 -6.88 -1.60 5.17
C SER A 173 -7.78 -2.11 6.29
N TYR A 174 -7.34 -3.12 7.06
CA TYR A 174 -8.01 -3.59 8.25
C TYR A 174 -8.19 -2.48 9.29
N ARG A 175 -7.12 -1.74 9.63
CA ARG A 175 -7.20 -0.62 10.59
C ARG A 175 -8.19 0.45 10.16
N LYS A 176 -8.23 0.78 8.86
CA LYS A 176 -9.17 1.75 8.30
C LYS A 176 -10.61 1.29 8.46
N SER A 177 -10.92 0.04 8.11
CA SER A 177 -12.27 -0.52 8.27
C SER A 177 -12.69 -0.60 9.74
N ALA A 178 -11.80 -1.06 10.61
CA ALA A 178 -12.06 -1.16 12.05
C ALA A 178 -12.36 0.21 12.68
N ARG A 179 -11.62 1.26 12.29
CA ARG A 179 -11.90 2.63 12.75
C ARG A 179 -13.28 3.11 12.29
N LYS A 180 -13.61 2.94 11.00
CA LYS A 180 -14.94 3.32 10.48
C LYS A 180 -16.07 2.60 11.22
N MET A 181 -15.90 1.32 11.50
CA MET A 181 -16.85 0.52 12.28
C MET A 181 -17.04 1.11 13.69
N MET A 182 -15.95 1.43 14.40
CA MET A 182 -16.02 2.06 15.72
C MET A 182 -16.73 3.42 15.67
N ASP A 183 -16.41 4.25 14.67
CA ASP A 183 -16.98 5.59 14.53
C ASP A 183 -18.50 5.51 14.24
N TYR A 184 -18.93 4.62 13.35
CA TYR A 184 -20.36 4.41 13.06
C TYR A 184 -21.13 3.79 14.23
N LYS A 185 -20.56 2.80 14.94
CA LYS A 185 -21.18 2.22 16.14
C LYS A 185 -21.26 3.25 17.27
N GLY A 186 -20.23 4.07 17.45
CA GLY A 186 -20.23 5.14 18.44
C GLY A 186 -21.31 6.18 18.16
N GLN A 187 -21.42 6.63 16.90
CA GLN A 187 -22.43 7.60 16.51
C GLN A 187 -23.86 7.05 16.56
N SER A 188 -24.08 5.77 16.23
CA SER A 188 -25.41 5.18 16.35
C SER A 188 -25.89 5.12 17.79
N VAL A 189 -25.03 4.80 18.76
CA VAL A 189 -25.37 4.85 20.19
C VAL A 189 -25.81 6.26 20.61
N ILE A 190 -25.04 7.29 20.21
CA ILE A 190 -25.36 8.69 20.53
C ILE A 190 -26.72 9.12 19.92
N LEU A 191 -27.01 8.70 18.69
CA LEU A 191 -28.28 9.03 18.02
C LEU A 191 -29.47 8.30 18.65
N LYS A 192 -29.27 7.05 19.06
CA LYS A 192 -30.27 6.26 19.80
C LYS A 192 -30.64 6.91 21.12
N ASP A 193 -29.64 7.36 21.89
CA ASP A 193 -29.85 8.04 23.17
C ASP A 193 -30.59 9.39 23.00
N LYS A 194 -30.46 10.03 21.83
CA LYS A 194 -31.18 11.26 21.48
C LYS A 194 -32.60 11.02 20.96
N GLY A 195 -33.04 9.77 20.80
CA GLY A 195 -34.36 9.42 20.27
C GLY A 195 -34.55 9.76 18.79
N LEU A 196 -33.47 9.94 18.03
CA LEU A 196 -33.48 10.22 16.60
C LEU A 196 -33.45 8.89 15.83
N ASN A 197 -34.61 8.41 15.41
CA ASN A 197 -34.74 7.19 14.59
C ASN A 197 -34.30 7.42 13.14
#